data_AF-F3GJ37-F1
#
_entry.id   AF-F3GJ37-F1
#
_cell.length_a   1.000
_cell.length_b   1.000
_cell.length_c   1.000
_cell.angle_alpha   90.00
_cell.angle_beta   90.00
_cell.angle_gamma   90.00
#
_symmetry.space_group_name_H-M   'P 1'
#
loop_
_entity.id
_entity.type
_entity.pdbx_description
1 polymer ?
#
loop_
_entity_poly.entity_id
_entity_poly.type
_entity_poly.pdbx_seq_one_letter_code
_entity_poly.pdbx_strand_id
1 'polypeptide(L)'
;MGSEKQAEKAAQALGYYQAQIDSEIKDGEQPSLVINIQPGEPIHLRNVVIRVEGPAAAMKAFRVPSSDALKTGAVLNHGNYEDAKRLIQNQASRYGFFSGHFTSQRLAIDPRAGVADIELVYESGPRYTLGKVMFSGDAPFDDDLLKRMVPFKENTPYDSQLIAELTQAMQGSGYFEGVRVDAAPTAAQNQVIPVTVQLETRKPRTMGLGLGYSTDVGPRGKANWTRHWANPQGHSYGFESEISAPRQNVGLWYDVPLDPPLTDKLRYAGGYQYARDRRNRQPQQVADCRA
;
A
#
# COMPACT_ATOMS: atom_id res chain seq x y z
N MET A 1 6.17 -39.86 16.57
CA MET A 1 4.71 -39.55 16.61
C MET A 1 4.34 -38.14 16.14
N GLY A 2 5.12 -37.07 16.42
CA GLY A 2 4.78 -35.72 15.93
C GLY A 2 5.10 -35.48 14.45
N SER A 3 6.21 -36.02 13.96
CA SER A 3 6.75 -35.84 12.60
C SER A 3 5.93 -36.54 11.52
N GLU A 4 5.48 -37.78 11.75
CA GLU A 4 4.64 -38.53 10.79
C GLU A 4 3.29 -37.83 10.55
N LYS A 5 2.63 -37.36 11.62
CA LYS A 5 1.38 -36.59 11.52
C LYS A 5 1.56 -35.26 10.77
N GLN A 6 2.74 -34.65 10.88
CA GLN A 6 3.07 -33.43 10.12
C GLN A 6 3.29 -33.75 8.64
N ALA A 7 4.00 -34.84 8.34
CA ALA A 7 4.22 -35.31 6.97
C ALA A 7 2.90 -35.73 6.30
N GLU A 8 1.99 -36.38 7.03
CA GLU A 8 0.67 -36.76 6.55
C GLU A 8 -0.18 -35.54 6.19
N LYS A 9 -0.23 -34.54 7.08
CA LYS A 9 -0.93 -33.27 6.81
C LYS A 9 -0.34 -32.53 5.62
N ALA A 10 0.97 -32.53 5.46
CA ALA A 10 1.64 -31.91 4.32
C ALA A 10 1.30 -32.63 3.00
N ALA A 11 1.29 -33.96 2.99
CA ALA A 11 0.89 -34.77 1.84
C ALA A 11 -0.58 -34.51 1.45
N GLN A 12 -1.49 -34.50 2.43
CA GLN A 12 -2.92 -34.20 2.23
C GLN A 12 -3.14 -32.78 1.67
N ALA A 13 -2.40 -31.79 2.15
CA ALA A 13 -2.49 -30.42 1.64
C ALA A 13 -2.17 -30.33 0.13
N LEU A 14 -1.30 -31.21 -0.36
CA LEU A 14 -0.89 -31.35 -1.76
C LEU A 14 -1.75 -32.34 -2.57
N GLY A 15 -2.81 -32.89 -1.98
CA GLY A 15 -3.75 -33.79 -2.66
C GLY A 15 -3.41 -35.28 -2.52
N TYR A 16 -2.40 -35.67 -1.74
CA TYR A 16 -2.00 -37.06 -1.54
C TYR A 16 -2.65 -37.62 -0.25
N TYR A 17 -3.85 -38.18 -0.40
CA TYR A 17 -4.63 -38.73 0.72
C TYR A 17 -4.36 -40.21 0.99
N GLN A 18 -3.70 -40.90 0.06
CA GLN A 18 -3.35 -42.32 0.16
C GLN A 18 -1.86 -42.52 0.48
N ALA A 19 -1.19 -41.48 0.97
CA ALA A 19 0.23 -41.52 1.24
C ALA A 19 0.55 -42.49 2.39
N GLN A 20 1.53 -43.37 2.17
CA GLN A 20 2.11 -44.22 3.21
C GLN A 20 3.39 -43.55 3.73
N ILE A 21 3.48 -43.36 5.04
CA ILE A 21 4.57 -42.64 5.69
C ILE A 21 5.13 -43.50 6.80
N ASP A 22 6.40 -43.87 6.64
CA ASP A 22 7.14 -44.66 7.61
C ASP A 22 8.31 -43.82 8.16
N SER A 23 8.57 -43.91 9.46
CA SER A 23 9.74 -43.25 10.07
C SER A 23 10.68 -44.26 10.71
N GLU A 24 11.99 -44.04 10.50
CA GLU A 24 13.05 -44.86 11.04
C GLU A 24 14.11 -43.96 11.69
N ILE A 25 14.55 -44.32 12.89
CA ILE A 25 15.68 -43.66 13.56
C ILE A 25 16.92 -44.48 13.25
N LYS A 26 17.92 -43.86 12.62
CA LYS A 26 19.24 -44.47 12.43
C LYS A 26 20.14 -44.08 13.59
N ASP A 27 20.49 -45.08 14.39
CA ASP A 27 21.40 -44.95 15.53
C ASP A 27 22.86 -44.77 15.07
N GLY A 28 23.61 -43.93 15.79
CA GLY A 28 25.01 -43.60 15.54
C GLY A 28 25.52 -42.51 16.50
N GLU A 29 26.78 -42.05 16.36
CA GLU A 29 27.33 -40.94 17.18
C GLU A 29 26.48 -39.65 17.06
N GLN A 30 25.78 -39.47 15.94
CA GLN A 30 24.74 -38.47 15.75
C GLN A 30 23.48 -39.17 15.22
N PRO A 31 22.46 -39.42 16.07
CA PRO A 31 21.23 -40.08 15.62
C PRO A 31 20.50 -39.22 14.59
N SER A 32 19.99 -39.87 13.54
CA SER A 32 19.25 -39.19 12.46
C SER A 32 17.88 -39.83 12.23
N LEU A 33 16.86 -39.00 12.00
CA LEU A 33 15.51 -39.44 11.65
C LEU A 33 15.35 -39.46 10.14
N VAL A 34 15.00 -40.61 9.58
CA VAL A 34 14.68 -40.79 8.16
C VAL A 34 13.17 -41.01 8.04
N ILE A 35 12.52 -40.25 7.16
CA ILE A 35 11.08 -40.39 6.88
C ILE A 35 10.94 -40.83 5.42
N ASN A 36 10.37 -42.01 5.21
CA ASN A 36 10.08 -42.55 3.89
C ASN A 36 8.62 -42.26 3.56
N ILE A 37 8.39 -41.59 2.43
CA ILE A 37 7.05 -41.16 2.00
C ILE A 37 6.77 -41.79 0.64
N GLN A 38 5.70 -42.59 0.57
CA GLN A 38 5.14 -43.09 -0.68
C GLN A 38 3.82 -42.33 -0.94
N PRO A 39 3.76 -41.39 -1.89
CA PRO A 39 2.62 -40.46 -2.00
C PRO A 39 1.28 -41.11 -2.39
N GLY A 40 1.30 -42.20 -3.13
CA GLY A 40 0.11 -42.76 -3.77
C GLY A 40 -0.40 -41.90 -4.94
N GLU A 41 -1.58 -42.25 -5.47
CA GLU A 41 -2.24 -41.45 -6.51
C GLU A 41 -2.82 -40.15 -5.91
N PRO A 42 -2.62 -38.99 -6.56
CA PRO A 42 -3.19 -37.74 -6.11
C PRO A 42 -4.71 -37.69 -6.34
N ILE A 43 -5.40 -36.92 -5.50
CA ILE A 43 -6.81 -36.59 -5.71
C ILE A 43 -6.94 -35.57 -6.85
N HIS A 44 -7.85 -35.82 -7.79
CA HIS A 44 -8.14 -34.91 -8.89
C HIS A 44 -9.46 -34.16 -8.70
N LEU A 45 -9.52 -32.92 -9.16
CA LEU A 45 -10.74 -32.12 -9.14
C LEU A 45 -11.74 -32.67 -10.17
N ARG A 46 -12.95 -33.04 -9.73
CA ARG A 46 -14.03 -33.52 -10.59
C ARG A 46 -14.93 -32.37 -11.02
N ASN A 47 -15.52 -31.66 -10.06
CA ASN A 47 -16.32 -30.46 -10.32
C ASN A 47 -15.71 -29.23 -9.65
N VAL A 48 -15.63 -28.12 -10.39
CA VAL A 48 -15.18 -26.84 -9.85
C VAL A 48 -16.19 -25.76 -10.20
N VAL A 49 -16.90 -25.27 -9.18
CA VAL A 49 -17.86 -24.17 -9.31
C VAL A 49 -17.32 -23.01 -8.49
N ILE A 50 -16.88 -21.95 -9.18
CA ILE A 50 -16.47 -20.70 -8.56
C ILE A 50 -17.26 -19.58 -9.22
N ARG A 51 -18.15 -18.93 -8.48
CA ARG A 51 -19.03 -17.87 -9.00
C ARG A 51 -19.12 -16.71 -8.01
N VAL A 52 -19.22 -15.51 -8.57
CA VAL A 52 -19.55 -14.29 -7.86
C VAL A 52 -20.92 -13.82 -8.33
N GLU A 53 -21.77 -13.45 -7.39
CA GLU A 53 -23.14 -13.00 -7.59
C GLU A 53 -23.33 -11.58 -7.04
N GLY A 54 -24.38 -10.90 -7.50
CA GLY A 54 -24.66 -9.52 -7.17
C GLY A 54 -23.82 -8.49 -7.96
N PRO A 55 -23.79 -7.22 -7.53
CA PRO A 55 -23.17 -6.13 -8.28
C PRO A 55 -21.67 -6.31 -8.58
N ALA A 56 -20.92 -7.05 -7.75
CA ALA A 56 -19.51 -7.33 -8.03
C ALA A 56 -19.29 -8.15 -9.31
N ALA A 57 -20.25 -9.01 -9.70
CA ALA A 57 -20.14 -9.84 -10.89
C ALA A 57 -20.08 -9.01 -12.19
N ALA A 58 -20.66 -7.82 -12.18
CA ALA A 58 -20.64 -6.90 -13.33
C ALA A 58 -19.36 -6.06 -13.41
N MET A 59 -18.49 -6.11 -12.38
CA MET A 59 -17.30 -5.28 -12.30
C MET A 59 -16.11 -5.98 -12.96
N LYS A 60 -15.62 -5.42 -14.08
CA LYS A 60 -14.41 -5.94 -14.77
C LYS A 60 -13.17 -6.02 -13.85
N ALA A 61 -13.07 -5.12 -12.87
CA ALA A 61 -11.98 -5.07 -11.91
C ALA A 61 -12.08 -6.17 -10.82
N PHE A 62 -13.27 -6.77 -10.63
CA PHE A 62 -13.50 -7.89 -9.72
C PHE A 62 -13.31 -9.20 -10.47
N ARG A 63 -12.17 -9.86 -10.23
CA ARG A 63 -11.78 -11.08 -10.95
C ARG A 63 -12.21 -12.32 -10.19
N VAL A 64 -12.78 -13.28 -10.92
CA VAL A 64 -13.00 -14.64 -10.41
C VAL A 64 -11.69 -15.43 -10.58
N PRO A 65 -11.26 -16.22 -9.58
CA PRO A 65 -10.12 -17.13 -9.71
C PRO A 65 -10.29 -18.05 -10.93
N SER A 66 -9.29 -18.08 -11.82
CA SER A 66 -9.37 -18.83 -13.08
C SER A 66 -8.08 -19.59 -13.43
N SER A 67 -7.29 -19.98 -12.42
CA SER A 67 -6.04 -20.72 -12.64
C SER A 67 -6.30 -22.12 -13.18
N ASP A 68 -5.34 -22.67 -13.94
CA ASP A 68 -5.41 -24.04 -14.44
C ASP A 68 -5.49 -25.09 -13.32
N ALA A 69 -4.98 -24.74 -12.14
CA ALA A 69 -5.03 -25.57 -10.95
C ALA A 69 -6.41 -25.61 -10.24
N LEU A 70 -7.38 -24.82 -10.73
CA LEU A 70 -8.77 -24.80 -10.27
C LEU A 70 -9.72 -25.16 -11.43
N LYS A 71 -9.35 -26.18 -12.20
CA LYS A 71 -10.16 -26.74 -13.27
C LYS A 71 -10.37 -28.23 -13.04
N THR A 72 -11.46 -28.77 -13.59
CA THR A 72 -11.68 -30.21 -13.65
C THR A 72 -10.46 -30.92 -14.25
N GLY A 73 -10.03 -32.01 -13.60
CA GLY A 73 -8.85 -32.81 -13.92
C GLY A 73 -7.57 -32.40 -13.20
N ALA A 74 -7.48 -31.17 -12.66
CA ALA A 74 -6.29 -30.72 -11.95
C ALA A 74 -6.09 -31.48 -10.62
N VAL A 75 -4.85 -31.60 -10.17
CA VAL A 75 -4.55 -32.17 -8.84
C VAL A 75 -5.05 -31.23 -7.75
N LEU A 76 -5.74 -31.79 -6.76
CA LEU A 76 -6.20 -31.06 -5.59
C LEU A 76 -5.02 -30.44 -4.84
N ASN A 77 -5.11 -29.15 -4.57
CA ASN A 77 -4.21 -28.47 -3.67
C ASN A 77 -5.02 -27.52 -2.79
N HIS A 78 -4.90 -27.67 -1.47
CA HIS A 78 -5.68 -26.89 -0.51
C HIS A 78 -5.31 -25.40 -0.54
N GLY A 79 -4.05 -25.09 -0.83
CA GLY A 79 -3.58 -23.71 -0.99
C GLY A 79 -4.32 -23.00 -2.11
N ASN A 80 -4.55 -23.66 -3.25
CA ASN A 80 -5.27 -23.04 -4.37
C ASN A 80 -6.73 -22.70 -4.02
N TYR A 81 -7.40 -23.56 -3.25
CA TYR A 81 -8.77 -23.31 -2.76
C TYR A 81 -8.81 -22.12 -1.79
N GLU A 82 -7.92 -22.11 -0.79
CA GLU A 82 -7.85 -21.01 0.19
C GLU A 82 -7.43 -19.68 -0.46
N ASP A 83 -6.52 -19.73 -1.43
CA ASP A 83 -6.08 -18.56 -2.19
C ASP A 83 -7.21 -17.99 -3.06
N ALA A 84 -8.01 -18.85 -3.69
CA ALA A 84 -9.22 -18.45 -4.43
C ALA A 84 -10.23 -17.74 -3.54
N LYS A 85 -10.51 -18.32 -2.36
CA LYS A 85 -11.40 -17.72 -1.36
C LYS A 85 -10.88 -16.37 -0.89
N ARG A 86 -9.60 -16.30 -0.52
CA ARG A 86 -8.93 -15.08 -0.05
C ARG A 86 -8.90 -13.99 -1.13
N LEU A 87 -8.69 -14.34 -2.39
CA LEU A 87 -8.74 -13.40 -3.52
C LEU A 87 -10.11 -12.71 -3.61
N ILE A 88 -11.19 -13.47 -3.50
CA ILE A 88 -12.57 -12.94 -3.55
C ILE A 88 -12.82 -12.02 -2.35
N GLN A 89 -12.48 -12.45 -1.13
CA GLN A 89 -12.68 -11.65 0.09
C GLN A 89 -11.86 -10.35 0.08
N ASN A 90 -10.61 -10.41 -0.38
CA ASN A 90 -9.74 -9.24 -0.46
C ASN A 90 -10.27 -8.23 -1.49
N GLN A 91 -10.76 -8.69 -2.64
CA GLN A 91 -11.39 -7.80 -3.63
C GLN A 91 -12.70 -7.20 -3.10
N ALA A 92 -13.51 -7.98 -2.38
CA ALA A 92 -14.73 -7.47 -1.75
C ALA A 92 -14.42 -6.35 -0.75
N SER A 93 -13.45 -6.57 0.13
CA SER A 93 -12.97 -5.55 1.08
C SER A 93 -12.41 -4.32 0.36
N ARG A 94 -11.58 -4.52 -0.67
CA ARG A 94 -10.99 -3.43 -1.47
C ARG A 94 -12.06 -2.56 -2.12
N TYR A 95 -13.02 -3.16 -2.82
CA TYR A 95 -14.01 -2.44 -3.61
C TYR A 95 -15.28 -2.06 -2.84
N GLY A 96 -15.34 -2.33 -1.53
CA GLY A 96 -16.42 -1.87 -0.67
C GLY A 96 -17.66 -2.74 -0.63
N PHE A 97 -17.53 -4.04 -0.88
CA PHE A 97 -18.59 -5.05 -0.73
C PHE A 97 -18.60 -5.62 0.69
N PHE A 98 -18.81 -4.77 1.69
CA PHE A 98 -18.63 -5.12 3.11
C PHE A 98 -19.69 -6.05 3.68
N SER A 99 -20.87 -6.10 3.06
CA SER A 99 -21.95 -7.01 3.44
C SER A 99 -21.88 -8.36 2.71
N GLY A 100 -20.91 -8.55 1.79
CA GLY A 100 -20.85 -9.75 0.97
C GLY A 100 -20.31 -10.97 1.71
N HIS A 101 -20.86 -12.15 1.41
CA HIS A 101 -20.52 -13.41 2.08
C HIS A 101 -20.56 -14.59 1.11
N PHE A 102 -19.93 -15.71 1.51
CA PHE A 102 -20.08 -16.97 0.78
C PHE A 102 -21.42 -17.63 1.12
N THR A 103 -22.26 -17.84 0.11
CA THR A 103 -23.47 -18.66 0.21
C THR A 103 -23.14 -20.15 0.12
N SER A 104 -22.07 -20.51 -0.61
CA SER A 104 -21.44 -21.84 -0.53
C SER A 104 -19.92 -21.72 -0.45
N GLN A 105 -19.31 -22.52 0.43
CA GLN A 105 -17.85 -22.63 0.61
C GLN A 105 -17.46 -24.07 0.97
N ARG A 106 -17.53 -24.97 -0.02
CA ARG A 106 -17.36 -26.41 0.18
C ARG A 106 -16.19 -26.95 -0.62
N LEU A 107 -15.35 -27.74 0.05
CA LEU A 107 -14.36 -28.64 -0.54
C LEU A 107 -14.71 -30.06 -0.09
N ALA A 108 -15.30 -30.84 -0.99
CA ALA A 108 -15.69 -32.23 -0.72
C ALA A 108 -14.66 -33.18 -1.31
N ILE A 109 -14.05 -34.03 -0.49
CA ILE A 109 -12.97 -34.93 -0.89
C ILE A 109 -13.46 -36.36 -0.71
N ASP A 110 -13.32 -37.19 -1.74
CA ASP A 110 -13.54 -38.63 -1.69
C ASP A 110 -12.20 -39.34 -1.96
N PRO A 111 -11.46 -39.72 -0.91
CA PRO A 111 -10.18 -40.39 -1.05
C PRO A 111 -10.26 -41.77 -1.72
N ARG A 112 -11.41 -42.45 -1.65
CA ARG A 112 -11.59 -43.79 -2.24
C ARG A 112 -11.80 -43.68 -3.75
N ALA A 113 -12.60 -42.69 -4.16
CA ALA A 113 -12.85 -42.43 -5.57
C ALA A 113 -11.73 -41.62 -6.25
N GLY A 114 -10.77 -41.09 -5.49
CA GLY A 114 -9.64 -40.33 -6.04
C GLY A 114 -10.02 -38.93 -6.50
N VAL A 115 -11.14 -38.38 -6.01
CA VAL A 115 -11.72 -37.13 -6.54
C VAL A 115 -12.09 -36.12 -5.47
N ALA A 116 -12.14 -34.84 -5.85
CA ALA A 116 -12.66 -33.76 -5.03
C ALA A 116 -13.57 -32.80 -5.83
N ASP A 117 -14.56 -32.21 -5.17
CA ASP A 117 -15.43 -31.18 -5.72
C ASP A 117 -15.27 -29.88 -4.94
N ILE A 118 -15.15 -28.76 -5.67
CA ILE A 118 -15.07 -27.40 -5.13
C ILE A 118 -16.35 -26.65 -5.48
N GLU A 119 -16.96 -26.03 -4.47
CA GLU A 119 -18.05 -25.08 -4.63
C GLU A 119 -17.79 -23.82 -3.81
N LEU A 120 -17.55 -22.71 -4.51
CA LEU A 120 -17.37 -21.36 -3.97
C LEU A 120 -18.37 -20.44 -4.65
N VAL A 121 -19.43 -20.06 -3.93
CA VAL A 121 -20.43 -19.09 -4.40
C VAL A 121 -20.41 -17.90 -3.46
N TYR A 122 -20.03 -16.74 -3.98
CA TYR A 122 -19.92 -15.49 -3.22
C TYR A 122 -21.00 -14.49 -3.64
N GLU A 123 -21.82 -14.07 -2.69
CA GLU A 123 -22.81 -13.01 -2.88
C GLU A 123 -22.21 -11.68 -2.40
N SER A 124 -22.04 -10.73 -3.30
CA SER A 124 -21.30 -9.49 -3.00
C SER A 124 -22.08 -8.47 -2.18
N GLY A 125 -23.41 -8.46 -2.26
CA GLY A 125 -24.22 -7.38 -1.71
C GLY A 125 -23.95 -6.02 -2.38
N PRO A 126 -24.53 -4.93 -1.85
CA PRO A 126 -24.34 -3.59 -2.39
C PRO A 126 -22.91 -3.08 -2.21
N ARG A 127 -22.49 -2.21 -3.13
CA ARG A 127 -21.20 -1.51 -3.04
C ARG A 127 -21.36 -0.26 -2.19
N TYR A 128 -20.53 -0.11 -1.18
CA TYR A 128 -20.50 1.06 -0.32
C TYR A 128 -19.81 2.24 -1.03
N THR A 129 -20.14 3.45 -0.60
CA THR A 129 -19.56 4.70 -1.10
C THR A 129 -18.86 5.47 0.01
N LEU A 130 -17.95 6.36 -0.37
CA LEU A 130 -17.26 7.28 0.54
C LEU A 130 -18.10 8.54 0.71
N GLY A 131 -18.39 8.92 1.95
CA GLY A 131 -19.09 10.16 2.28
C GLY A 131 -18.19 11.38 2.20
N LYS A 132 -18.72 12.51 2.67
CA LYS A 132 -17.98 13.76 2.80
C LYS A 132 -16.78 13.58 3.73
N VAL A 133 -15.63 14.09 3.31
CA VAL A 133 -14.42 14.13 4.14
C VAL A 133 -14.53 15.23 5.18
N MET A 134 -14.32 14.87 6.44
CA MET A 134 -14.28 15.79 7.58
C MET A 134 -12.86 15.87 8.14
N PHE A 135 -12.36 17.08 8.33
CA PHE A 135 -11.04 17.33 8.92
C PHE A 135 -11.18 17.65 10.41
N SER A 136 -10.24 17.15 11.21
CA SER A 136 -10.19 17.36 12.65
C SER A 136 -8.74 17.41 13.14
N GLY A 137 -8.51 17.96 14.33
CA GLY A 137 -7.19 18.14 14.91
C GLY A 137 -6.65 19.56 14.78
N ASP A 138 -5.33 19.71 14.93
CA ASP A 138 -4.65 20.99 14.77
C ASP A 138 -4.25 21.15 13.29
N ALA A 139 -5.07 21.88 12.54
CA ALA A 139 -4.86 22.19 11.13
C ALA A 139 -5.17 23.67 10.88
N PRO A 140 -4.17 24.58 10.97
CA PRO A 140 -4.35 26.01 10.74
C PRO A 140 -4.41 26.36 9.24
N PHE A 141 -5.11 25.52 8.46
CA PHE A 141 -5.23 25.59 7.01
C PHE A 141 -6.68 25.84 6.61
N ASP A 142 -6.87 26.47 5.47
CA ASP A 142 -8.21 26.69 4.93
C ASP A 142 -8.81 25.36 4.45
N ASP A 143 -10.10 25.21 4.73
CA ASP A 143 -10.93 24.10 4.27
C ASP A 143 -10.78 23.82 2.76
N ASP A 144 -10.62 24.88 1.95
CA ASP A 144 -10.43 24.77 0.51
C ASP A 144 -9.12 24.07 0.14
N LEU A 145 -8.01 24.45 0.78
CA LEU A 145 -6.71 23.81 0.56
C LEU A 145 -6.80 22.31 0.86
N LEU A 146 -7.40 21.94 2.00
CA LEU A 146 -7.54 20.55 2.41
C LEU A 146 -8.46 19.76 1.47
N LYS A 147 -9.56 20.36 1.00
CA LYS A 147 -10.48 19.74 0.04
C LYS A 147 -9.82 19.48 -1.31
N ARG A 148 -8.96 20.40 -1.80
CA ARG A 148 -8.20 20.21 -3.04
C ARG A 148 -7.18 19.07 -2.98
N MET A 149 -6.82 18.61 -1.78
CA MET A 149 -5.95 17.45 -1.57
C MET A 149 -6.73 16.12 -1.50
N VAL A 150 -8.06 16.13 -1.51
CA VAL A 150 -8.88 14.91 -1.46
C VAL A 150 -8.99 14.31 -2.88
N PRO A 151 -8.59 13.04 -3.09
CA PRO A 151 -8.53 12.45 -4.44
C PRO A 151 -9.89 11.99 -5.00
N PHE A 152 -10.97 12.14 -4.22
CA PHE A 152 -12.31 11.69 -4.58
C PHE A 152 -13.38 12.69 -4.16
N LYS A 153 -14.56 12.56 -4.78
CA LYS A 153 -15.76 13.32 -4.42
C LYS A 153 -16.63 12.54 -3.42
N GLU A 154 -17.52 13.24 -2.74
CA GLU A 154 -18.57 12.59 -1.96
C GLU A 154 -19.42 11.62 -2.82
N ASN A 155 -19.86 10.52 -2.22
CA ASN A 155 -20.57 9.40 -2.83
C ASN A 155 -19.76 8.64 -3.91
N THR A 156 -18.45 8.83 -3.99
CA THR A 156 -17.57 8.00 -4.83
C THR A 156 -17.61 6.55 -4.33
N PRO A 157 -17.74 5.53 -5.21
CA PRO A 157 -17.68 4.14 -4.79
C PRO A 157 -16.40 3.83 -4.02
N TYR A 158 -16.52 3.10 -2.90
CA TYR A 158 -15.37 2.80 -2.05
C TYR A 158 -14.31 2.03 -2.83
N ASP A 159 -13.07 2.48 -2.69
CA ASP A 159 -11.86 1.73 -3.03
C ASP A 159 -10.83 2.02 -1.94
N SER A 160 -10.26 1.00 -1.31
CA SER A 160 -9.22 1.19 -0.29
C SER A 160 -8.01 1.96 -0.83
N GLN A 161 -7.77 1.92 -2.14
CA GLN A 161 -6.74 2.69 -2.80
C GLN A 161 -6.95 4.21 -2.64
N LEU A 162 -8.20 4.69 -2.69
CA LEU A 162 -8.52 6.11 -2.52
C LEU A 162 -8.21 6.61 -1.09
N ILE A 163 -8.39 5.74 -0.09
CA ILE A 163 -8.04 6.04 1.31
C ILE A 163 -6.51 6.13 1.48
N ALA A 164 -5.78 5.21 0.84
CA ALA A 164 -4.32 5.24 0.81
C ALA A 164 -3.80 6.50 0.11
N GLU A 165 -4.38 6.85 -1.05
CA GLU A 165 -4.03 8.06 -1.79
C GLU A 165 -4.32 9.34 -1.00
N LEU A 166 -5.47 9.42 -0.30
CA LEU A 166 -5.77 10.54 0.60
C LEU A 166 -4.74 10.66 1.73
N THR A 167 -4.35 9.53 2.33
CA THR A 167 -3.33 9.50 3.39
C THR A 167 -1.98 9.97 2.85
N GLN A 168 -1.58 9.48 1.68
CA GLN A 168 -0.33 9.85 1.02
C GLN A 168 -0.32 11.32 0.57
N ALA A 169 -1.42 11.84 0.04
CA ALA A 169 -1.60 13.24 -0.31
C ALA A 169 -1.37 14.16 0.90
N MET A 170 -2.02 13.84 2.02
CA MET A 170 -1.89 14.61 3.25
C MET A 170 -0.47 14.54 3.82
N GLN A 171 0.13 13.36 3.91
CA GLN A 171 1.50 13.19 4.40
C GLN A 171 2.55 13.83 3.47
N GLY A 172 2.36 13.70 2.16
CA GLY A 172 3.26 14.20 1.12
C GLY A 172 3.24 15.71 0.95
N SER A 173 2.21 16.40 1.47
CA SER A 173 2.10 17.87 1.42
C SER A 173 3.22 18.61 2.15
N GLY A 174 3.84 17.96 3.14
CA GLY A 174 4.82 18.59 4.03
C GLY A 174 4.21 19.49 5.11
N TYR A 175 2.88 19.58 5.21
CA TYR A 175 2.17 20.37 6.22
C TYR A 175 1.96 19.63 7.54
N PHE A 176 1.87 18.31 7.49
CA PHE A 176 1.50 17.47 8.63
C PHE A 176 2.65 16.54 9.02
N GLU A 177 2.84 16.33 10.33
CA GLU A 177 3.73 15.29 10.86
C GLU A 177 2.96 14.03 11.27
N GLY A 178 1.66 14.16 11.53
CA GLY A 178 0.74 13.05 11.78
C GLY A 178 -0.51 13.15 10.91
N VAL A 179 -0.88 12.04 10.26
CA VAL A 179 -2.11 11.92 9.47
C VAL A 179 -2.73 10.57 9.76
N ARG A 180 -4.01 10.57 10.13
CA ARG A 180 -4.82 9.36 10.29
C ARG A 180 -6.15 9.53 9.56
N VAL A 181 -6.47 8.57 8.70
CA VAL A 181 -7.74 8.53 7.97
C VAL A 181 -8.58 7.38 8.52
N ASP A 182 -9.74 7.71 9.07
CA ASP A 182 -10.72 6.74 9.56
C ASP A 182 -11.90 6.67 8.58
N ALA A 183 -12.05 5.52 7.93
CA ALA A 183 -13.13 5.21 6.98
C ALA A 183 -13.73 3.84 7.30
N ALA A 184 -14.31 3.70 8.50
CA ALA A 184 -14.78 2.43 9.03
C ALA A 184 -16.13 2.02 8.42
N PRO A 185 -16.24 0.83 7.79
CA PRO A 185 -17.52 0.34 7.24
C PRO A 185 -18.62 0.16 8.29
N THR A 186 -18.25 -0.10 9.54
CA THR A 186 -19.18 -0.23 10.68
C THR A 186 -19.87 1.08 11.05
N ALA A 187 -19.30 2.22 10.67
CA ALA A 187 -19.89 3.54 10.88
C ALA A 187 -20.77 4.00 9.69
N ALA A 188 -20.92 3.15 8.67
CA ALA A 188 -21.68 3.51 7.47
C ALA A 188 -23.17 3.70 7.79
N GLN A 189 -23.76 4.73 7.18
CA GLN A 189 -25.21 4.95 7.18
C GLN A 189 -25.70 4.90 5.75
N ASN A 190 -26.73 4.11 5.47
CA ASN A 190 -27.25 3.93 4.10
C ASN A 190 -26.15 3.58 3.07
N GLN A 191 -25.20 2.72 3.46
CA GLN A 191 -24.04 2.29 2.63
C GLN A 191 -23.07 3.43 2.27
N VAL A 192 -23.15 4.58 2.95
CA VAL A 192 -22.21 5.69 2.85
C VAL A 192 -21.28 5.68 4.07
N ILE A 193 -19.98 5.55 3.83
CA ILE A 193 -18.95 5.48 4.88
C ILE A 193 -18.48 6.91 5.19
N PRO A 194 -18.67 7.40 6.43
CA PRO A 194 -18.10 8.69 6.82
C PRO A 194 -16.57 8.60 6.80
N VAL A 195 -15.91 9.65 6.28
CA VAL A 195 -14.45 9.73 6.21
C VAL A 195 -13.97 10.86 7.11
N THR A 196 -13.25 10.52 8.16
CA THR A 196 -12.64 11.50 9.07
C THR A 196 -11.13 11.48 8.94
N VAL A 197 -10.54 12.65 8.73
CA VAL A 197 -9.09 12.84 8.67
C VAL A 197 -8.66 13.59 9.91
N GLN A 198 -7.86 12.93 10.75
CA GLN A 198 -7.21 13.53 11.90
C GLN A 198 -5.82 14.01 11.48
N LEU A 199 -5.57 15.29 11.68
CA LEU A 199 -4.37 15.98 11.24
C LEU A 199 -3.59 16.51 12.45
N GLU A 200 -2.28 16.31 12.43
CA GLU A 200 -1.32 16.90 13.36
C GLU A 200 -0.33 17.74 12.55
N THR A 201 -0.44 19.06 12.70
CA THR A 201 0.39 20.01 11.96
C THR A 201 1.85 19.90 12.35
N ARG A 202 2.71 19.81 11.34
CA ARG A 202 4.17 19.84 11.54
C ARG A 202 4.58 21.18 12.12
N LYS A 203 5.62 21.16 12.95
CA LYS A 203 6.32 22.38 13.39
C LYS A 203 6.61 23.31 12.19
N PRO A 204 6.22 24.60 12.26
CA PRO A 204 6.23 25.48 11.11
C PRO A 204 7.64 25.79 10.57
N ARG A 205 8.70 25.53 11.35
CA ARG A 205 10.07 25.92 11.02
C ARG A 205 11.04 24.79 11.24
N THR A 206 11.99 24.63 10.31
CA THR A 206 13.16 23.77 10.46
C THR A 206 14.41 24.58 10.19
N MET A 207 15.45 24.32 10.98
CA MET A 207 16.76 24.92 10.81
C MET A 207 17.82 23.82 10.87
N GLY A 208 18.83 23.92 10.03
CA GLY A 208 19.92 22.97 9.94
C GLY A 208 21.23 23.68 9.73
N LEU A 209 22.23 23.27 10.49
CA LEU A 209 23.60 23.74 10.40
C LEU A 209 24.50 22.52 10.17
N GLY A 210 25.40 22.60 9.20
CA GLY A 210 26.28 21.50 8.83
C GLY A 210 27.70 21.97 8.58
N LEU A 211 28.66 21.23 9.12
CA LEU A 211 30.09 21.42 8.84
C LEU A 211 30.62 20.12 8.23
N GLY A 212 31.54 20.23 7.27
CA GLY A 212 32.17 19.07 6.66
C GLY A 212 33.56 19.39 6.13
N TYR A 213 34.31 18.34 5.81
CA TYR A 213 35.64 18.45 5.23
C TYR A 213 35.84 17.32 4.20
N SER A 214 36.58 17.58 3.14
CA SER A 214 37.04 16.55 2.20
C SER A 214 38.35 16.96 1.55
N THR A 215 39.10 15.99 1.03
CA THR A 215 40.41 16.23 0.39
C THR A 215 40.31 17.13 -0.85
N ASP A 216 39.23 17.01 -1.62
CA ASP A 216 39.09 17.73 -2.89
C ASP A 216 38.44 19.13 -2.75
N VAL A 217 37.52 19.29 -1.78
CA VAL A 217 36.73 20.52 -1.59
C VAL A 217 37.22 21.35 -0.39
N GLY A 218 37.94 20.73 0.55
CA GLY A 218 38.32 21.35 1.82
C GLY A 218 37.14 21.49 2.79
N PRO A 219 37.19 22.46 3.73
CA PRO A 219 36.10 22.72 4.66
C PRO A 219 34.86 23.24 3.94
N ARG A 220 33.68 22.80 4.39
CA ARG A 220 32.37 23.25 3.91
C ARG A 220 31.44 23.56 5.09
N GLY A 221 30.70 24.65 4.99
CA GLY A 221 29.62 25.02 5.90
C GLY A 221 28.30 25.07 5.15
N LYS A 222 27.22 24.62 5.79
CA LYS A 222 25.85 24.70 5.29
C LYS A 222 24.94 25.27 6.36
N ALA A 223 24.03 26.15 5.96
CA ALA A 223 22.95 26.65 6.78
C ALA A 223 21.65 26.59 5.98
N ASN A 224 20.60 26.01 6.54
CA ASN A 224 19.27 26.03 5.96
C ASN A 224 18.25 26.47 7.00
N TRP A 225 17.25 27.21 6.54
CA TRP A 225 16.11 27.59 7.34
C TRP A 225 14.87 27.58 6.45
N THR A 226 13.86 26.81 6.86
CA THR A 226 12.62 26.65 6.11
C THR A 226 11.46 26.98 7.01
N ARG A 227 10.51 27.77 6.51
CA ARG A 227 9.16 27.87 7.05
C ARG A 227 8.21 27.08 6.15
N HIS A 228 7.77 25.93 6.64
CA HIS A 228 6.96 24.93 5.90
C HIS A 228 5.57 25.42 5.54
N TRP A 229 5.03 26.37 6.32
CA TRP A 229 3.80 27.07 6.01
C TRP A 229 3.79 28.47 6.65
N ALA A 230 3.30 29.46 5.89
CA ALA A 230 3.32 30.87 6.23
C ALA A 230 1.90 31.43 6.45
N ASN A 231 0.90 30.84 5.81
CA ASN A 231 -0.51 31.22 5.86
C ASN A 231 -1.41 29.97 5.73
N PRO A 232 -2.75 30.11 5.95
CA PRO A 232 -3.71 29.01 5.81
C PRO A 232 -3.81 28.40 4.41
N GLN A 233 -3.29 29.07 3.38
CA GLN A 233 -3.20 28.58 2.00
C GLN A 233 -1.94 27.74 1.74
N GLY A 234 -1.09 27.53 2.73
CA GLY A 234 0.05 26.61 2.64
C GLY A 234 1.28 27.17 1.92
N HIS A 235 1.39 28.50 1.77
CA HIS A 235 2.58 29.13 1.20
C HIS A 235 3.80 28.82 2.07
N SER A 236 4.97 28.63 1.47
CA SER A 236 6.20 28.32 2.22
C SER A 236 7.37 29.14 1.72
N TYR A 237 8.40 29.29 2.53
CA TYR A 237 9.60 30.01 2.14
C TYR A 237 10.82 29.53 2.89
N GLY A 238 12.00 29.80 2.34
CA GLY A 238 13.22 29.37 2.96
C GLY A 238 14.46 30.12 2.50
N PHE A 239 15.52 29.83 3.24
CA PHE A 239 16.87 30.29 3.05
C PHE A 239 17.80 29.09 3.01
N GLU A 240 18.73 29.11 2.07
CA GLU A 240 19.81 28.14 1.98
C GLU A 240 21.15 28.83 1.75
N SER A 241 22.19 28.35 2.42
CA SER A 241 23.54 28.83 2.25
C SER A 241 24.51 27.66 2.32
N GLU A 242 25.44 27.63 1.36
CA GLU A 242 26.55 26.69 1.32
C GLU A 242 27.82 27.45 1.01
N ILE A 243 28.82 27.34 1.88
CA ILE A 243 30.10 28.03 1.76
C ILE A 243 31.21 26.99 1.76
N SER A 244 31.95 26.91 0.65
CA SER A 244 33.12 26.06 0.46
C SER A 244 34.12 26.75 -0.48
N ALA A 245 35.36 26.26 -0.53
CA ALA A 245 36.39 26.84 -1.41
C ALA A 245 36.01 26.85 -2.91
N PRO A 246 35.43 25.78 -3.50
CA PRO A 246 35.02 25.79 -4.90
C PRO A 246 33.59 26.32 -5.13
N ARG A 247 32.73 26.36 -4.11
CA ARG A 247 31.31 26.73 -4.25
C ARG A 247 30.82 27.60 -3.10
N GLN A 248 30.20 28.72 -3.44
CA GLN A 248 29.47 29.59 -2.51
C GLN A 248 28.06 29.81 -3.08
N ASN A 249 27.04 29.40 -2.34
CA ASN A 249 25.64 29.58 -2.68
C ASN A 249 24.93 30.27 -1.52
N VAL A 250 24.14 31.30 -1.82
CA VAL A 250 23.17 31.88 -0.89
C VAL A 250 21.87 32.09 -1.68
N GLY A 251 20.80 31.47 -1.23
CA GLY A 251 19.51 31.48 -1.91
C GLY A 251 18.34 31.72 -0.95
N LEU A 252 17.35 32.43 -1.45
CA LEU A 252 16.02 32.55 -0.87
C LEU A 252 14.99 32.02 -1.86
N TRP A 253 13.93 31.41 -1.34
CA TRP A 253 12.82 30.93 -2.17
C TRP A 253 11.49 31.13 -1.44
N TYR A 254 10.43 31.27 -2.23
CA TYR A 254 9.04 31.37 -1.80
C TYR A 254 8.16 30.52 -2.73
N ASP A 255 7.38 29.61 -2.16
CA ASP A 255 6.48 28.70 -2.89
C ASP A 255 5.02 29.04 -2.61
N VAL A 256 4.24 29.11 -3.69
CA VAL A 256 2.77 29.24 -3.67
C VAL A 256 2.17 27.95 -4.24
N PRO A 257 1.41 27.16 -3.44
CA PRO A 257 0.70 26.00 -3.96
C PRO A 257 -0.34 26.39 -5.00
N LEU A 258 -0.38 25.67 -6.12
CA LEU A 258 -1.37 25.85 -7.18
C LEU A 258 -2.44 24.75 -7.10
N ASP A 259 -3.08 24.41 -8.21
CA ASP A 259 -4.09 23.35 -8.30
C ASP A 259 -3.65 22.29 -9.32
N PRO A 260 -3.41 21.04 -8.92
CA PRO A 260 -3.54 20.50 -7.55
C PRO A 260 -2.34 20.90 -6.65
N PRO A 261 -2.58 21.20 -5.36
CA PRO A 261 -1.57 21.76 -4.44
C PRO A 261 -0.44 20.78 -4.09
N LEU A 262 -0.56 19.51 -4.47
CA LEU A 262 0.40 18.45 -4.19
C LEU A 262 1.51 18.37 -5.23
N THR A 263 1.25 18.76 -6.47
CA THR A 263 2.20 18.61 -7.59
C THR A 263 2.62 19.95 -8.17
N ASP A 264 1.72 20.95 -8.11
CA ASP A 264 1.88 22.19 -8.84
C ASP A 264 2.14 23.33 -7.85
N LYS A 265 3.23 24.07 -8.09
CA LYS A 265 3.61 25.21 -7.25
C LYS A 265 4.35 26.26 -8.05
N LEU A 266 4.01 27.52 -7.79
CA LEU A 266 4.76 28.65 -8.30
C LEU A 266 5.90 28.97 -7.34
N ARG A 267 7.15 28.87 -7.81
CA ARG A 267 8.34 29.18 -7.02
C ARG A 267 8.98 30.48 -7.49
N TYR A 268 9.11 31.41 -6.55
CA TYR A 268 9.94 32.60 -6.68
C TYR A 268 11.27 32.34 -5.98
N ALA A 269 12.38 32.36 -6.71
CA ALA A 269 13.70 32.16 -6.12
C ALA A 269 14.67 33.27 -6.54
N GLY A 270 15.52 33.66 -5.59
CA GLY A 270 16.59 34.63 -5.82
C GLY A 270 17.82 34.25 -5.00
N GLY A 271 18.97 34.24 -5.66
CA GLY A 271 20.22 33.87 -4.99
C GLY A 271 21.48 34.24 -5.75
N TYR A 272 22.59 34.11 -5.05
CA TYR A 272 23.93 34.27 -5.57
C TYR A 272 24.66 32.93 -5.57
N GLN A 273 25.17 32.53 -6.72
CA GLN A 273 26.00 31.33 -6.85
C GLN A 273 27.35 31.66 -7.48
N TYR A 274 28.41 31.32 -6.76
CA TYR A 274 29.78 31.34 -7.26
C TYR A 274 30.33 29.91 -7.30
N ALA A 275 30.81 29.49 -8.47
CA ALA A 275 31.47 28.22 -8.67
C ALA A 275 32.81 28.42 -9.36
N ARG A 276 33.87 27.82 -8.81
CA ARG A 276 35.21 27.86 -9.39
C ARG A 276 35.42 26.65 -10.30
N ASP A 277 35.15 26.80 -11.59
CA ASP A 277 35.50 25.79 -12.60
C ASP A 277 36.97 25.97 -13.05
N ARG A 278 37.69 24.86 -13.30
CA ARG A 278 39.09 24.90 -13.77
C ARG A 278 39.20 25.37 -15.23
N ARG A 279 38.10 25.47 -15.98
CA ARG A 279 38.10 25.87 -17.40
C ARG A 279 37.31 27.13 -17.76
N ASN A 280 36.38 27.62 -16.93
CA ASN A 280 35.67 28.87 -17.22
C ASN A 280 35.19 29.58 -15.94
N ARG A 281 35.48 30.87 -15.79
CA ARG A 281 35.09 31.68 -14.62
C ARG A 281 33.81 32.45 -14.94
N GLN A 282 32.67 32.11 -14.35
CA GLN A 282 31.51 33.00 -14.35
C GLN A 282 30.74 32.93 -13.02
N PRO A 283 30.61 34.06 -12.29
CA PRO A 283 29.54 34.21 -11.31
C PRO A 283 28.19 34.26 -12.04
N GLN A 284 27.20 33.52 -11.55
CA GLN A 284 25.82 33.56 -12.07
C GLN A 284 24.88 34.06 -10.97
N GLN A 285 24.16 35.14 -11.26
CA GLN A 285 22.96 35.50 -10.52
C GLN A 285 21.84 34.58 -11.01
N VAL A 286 21.18 33.90 -10.07
CA VAL A 286 20.06 33.00 -10.38
C VAL A 286 18.82 33.67 -9.81
N ALA A 287 18.12 34.40 -10.67
CA ALA A 287 16.73 34.78 -10.45
C ALA A 287 15.90 33.90 -11.36
N ASP A 288 15.09 33.03 -10.78
CA ASP A 288 14.30 32.05 -11.52
C ASP A 288 12.87 32.04 -10.99
N CYS A 289 11.92 32.23 -11.90
CA CYS A 289 10.49 32.06 -11.64
C CYS A 289 10.06 30.82 -12.42
N ARG A 290 9.80 29.74 -11.69
CA ARG A 290 9.30 28.48 -12.29
C ARG A 290 7.87 28.27 -11.84
N ALA A 291 6.99 28.12 -12.82
CA ALA A 291 5.61 27.69 -12.66
C ALA A 291 5.52 26.18 -12.84
#